data_AF-A0A413K715-F1
#
_entry.id   AF-A0A413K715-F1
#
_cell.length_a   1.000
_cell.length_b   1.000
_cell.length_c   1.000
_cell.angle_alpha   90.00
_cell.angle_beta   90.00
_cell.angle_gamma   90.00
#
_symmetry.space_group_name_H-M   'P 1'
#
loop_
_entity.id
_entity.type
_entity.pdbx_description
1 polymer ?
#
loop_
_entity_poly.entity_id
_entity_poly.type
_entity_poly.pdbx_seq_one_letter_code
_entity_poly.pdbx_strand_id
1 'polypeptide(L)'
;MLSIVVLFSSESLAQEKTNLGGYLVPMCVYNGDTIPAFQIPTIHIFKPLKFRNRKEQMEYYKLVRNVKKVYPIAREINRTIIETYEYLQTLPNEKARQRHIKRVEKGLKEQYTPRMKKLSFAQGKLLIKLIDRQSHQSSYELVKAFMGPFKAGFYQTFAALFGASLKKQYDPEGEDKLTERVILLVESGQL
;
A
#
# COMPACT_ATOMS: atom_id res chain seq x y z
N MET A 1 6.43 16.90 -73.12
CA MET A 1 5.35 16.76 -72.12
C MET A 1 5.98 16.76 -70.74
N LEU A 2 6.28 17.94 -70.19
CA LEU A 2 6.78 18.09 -68.82
C LEU A 2 5.60 18.50 -67.95
N SER A 3 5.14 17.62 -67.07
CA SER A 3 4.06 17.91 -66.11
C SER A 3 4.67 18.50 -64.84
N ILE A 4 4.37 19.77 -64.57
CA ILE A 4 4.70 20.45 -63.32
C ILE A 4 3.62 20.06 -62.30
N VAL A 5 4.03 19.38 -61.23
CA VAL A 5 3.18 19.09 -60.07
C VAL A 5 3.31 20.26 -59.10
N VAL A 6 2.24 21.04 -58.94
CA VAL A 6 2.14 22.09 -57.93
C VAL A 6 1.70 21.43 -56.62
N LEU A 7 2.61 21.31 -55.67
CA LEU A 7 2.29 20.90 -54.30
C LEU A 7 1.73 22.11 -53.56
N PHE A 8 0.40 22.13 -53.36
CA PHE A 8 -0.26 23.07 -52.46
C PHE A 8 0.03 22.68 -51.02
N SER A 9 0.96 23.39 -50.38
CA SER A 9 1.19 23.33 -48.94
C SER A 9 -0.03 23.89 -48.21
N SER A 10 -0.93 23.02 -47.79
CA SER A 10 -2.00 23.39 -46.87
C SER A 10 -1.36 23.55 -45.49
N GLU A 11 -1.12 24.79 -45.05
CA GLU A 11 -0.77 25.03 -43.66
C GLU A 11 -1.97 24.65 -42.78
N SER A 12 -1.88 23.51 -42.10
CA SER A 12 -2.83 23.17 -41.05
C SER A 12 -2.61 24.14 -39.90
N LEU A 13 -3.61 24.95 -39.57
CA LEU A 13 -3.65 25.74 -38.34
C LEU A 13 -3.64 24.78 -37.15
N ALA A 14 -2.43 24.46 -36.68
CA ALA A 14 -2.22 23.62 -35.51
C ALA A 14 -2.63 24.41 -34.26
N GLN A 15 -3.81 24.07 -33.74
CA GLN A 15 -4.33 24.34 -32.39
C GLN A 15 -3.87 25.66 -31.75
N GLU A 16 -4.64 26.71 -32.00
CA GLU A 16 -4.59 27.91 -31.17
C GLU A 16 -4.95 27.50 -29.72
N LYS A 17 -4.01 27.71 -28.79
CA LYS A 17 -4.16 27.32 -27.39
C LYS A 17 -5.11 28.29 -26.71
N THR A 18 -6.41 28.13 -26.92
CA THR A 18 -7.45 28.89 -26.24
C THR A 18 -7.34 28.63 -24.74
N ASN A 19 -6.94 29.65 -23.96
CA ASN A 19 -7.03 29.63 -22.51
C ASN A 19 -8.51 29.71 -22.11
N LEU A 20 -9.25 28.60 -22.24
CA LEU A 20 -10.52 28.45 -21.53
C LEU A 20 -10.16 28.35 -20.04
N GLY A 21 -10.67 29.31 -19.24
CA GLY A 21 -10.50 29.35 -17.78
C GLY A 21 -11.25 28.21 -17.07
N GLY A 22 -10.90 26.97 -17.39
CA GLY A 22 -11.50 25.74 -16.86
C GLY A 22 -10.46 24.83 -16.21
N TYR A 23 -10.95 23.81 -15.51
CA TYR A 23 -10.11 22.79 -14.88
C TYR A 23 -9.95 21.59 -15.82
N LEU A 24 -8.71 21.10 -15.96
CA LEU A 24 -8.46 19.83 -16.64
C LEU A 24 -9.03 18.69 -15.79
N VAL A 25 -9.95 17.91 -16.37
CA VAL A 25 -10.57 16.74 -15.73
C VAL A 25 -10.32 15.49 -16.58
N PRO A 26 -10.18 14.30 -15.97
CA PRO A 26 -10.17 13.06 -16.73
C PRO A 26 -11.50 12.90 -17.47
N MET A 27 -11.46 12.31 -18.66
CA MET A 27 -12.61 12.15 -19.55
C MET A 27 -12.76 10.69 -20.01
N CYS A 28 -13.97 10.32 -20.38
CA CYS A 28 -14.23 9.12 -21.17
C CYS A 28 -15.11 9.46 -22.38
N VAL A 29 -15.02 8.63 -23.43
CA VAL A 29 -15.92 8.74 -24.58
C VAL A 29 -17.14 7.87 -24.31
N TYR A 30 -18.31 8.50 -24.29
CA TYR A 30 -19.59 7.83 -24.10
C TYR A 30 -20.54 8.21 -25.25
N ASN A 31 -20.96 7.21 -26.03
CA ASN A 31 -21.82 7.39 -27.21
C ASN A 31 -21.30 8.43 -28.23
N GLY A 32 -19.97 8.49 -28.42
CA GLY A 32 -19.34 9.43 -29.35
C GLY A 32 -19.15 10.85 -28.80
N ASP A 33 -19.58 11.12 -27.56
CA ASP A 33 -19.35 12.39 -26.88
C ASP A 33 -18.28 12.26 -25.78
N THR A 34 -17.60 13.35 -25.47
CA THR A 34 -16.55 13.42 -24.44
C THR A 34 -17.14 13.95 -23.14
N ILE A 35 -17.25 13.08 -22.13
CA ILE A 35 -17.78 13.44 -20.83
C ILE A 35 -16.69 13.39 -19.75
N PRO A 36 -16.72 14.29 -18.75
CA PRO A 36 -15.90 14.16 -17.55
C PRO A 36 -16.16 12.83 -16.85
N ALA A 37 -15.10 12.11 -16.51
CA ALA A 37 -15.18 10.82 -15.84
C ALA A 37 -14.18 10.76 -14.69
N PHE A 38 -14.64 10.35 -13.52
CA PHE A 38 -13.80 10.14 -12.34
C PHE A 38 -14.08 8.77 -11.74
N GLN A 39 -13.02 8.03 -11.47
CA GLN A 39 -13.13 6.77 -10.75
C GLN A 39 -13.09 7.07 -9.25
N ILE A 40 -14.23 6.94 -8.60
CA ILE A 40 -14.29 7.02 -7.14
C ILE A 40 -13.62 5.78 -6.51
N PRO A 41 -12.94 5.94 -5.36
CA PRO A 41 -12.48 4.79 -4.59
C PRO A 41 -13.65 3.88 -4.21
N THR A 42 -13.39 2.58 -4.10
CA THR A 42 -14.38 1.63 -3.58
C THR A 42 -14.85 2.07 -2.19
N ILE A 43 -16.15 2.29 -2.04
CA ILE A 43 -16.76 2.69 -0.77
C ILE A 43 -17.24 1.43 -0.06
N HIS A 44 -16.88 1.28 1.21
CA HIS A 44 -17.29 0.14 2.02
C HIS A 44 -18.50 0.51 2.89
N ILE A 45 -19.59 -0.26 2.73
CA ILE A 45 -20.81 -0.10 3.52
C ILE A 45 -20.87 -1.21 4.56
N PHE A 46 -20.77 -0.81 5.84
CA PHE A 46 -20.90 -1.71 6.97
C PHE A 46 -22.14 -1.38 7.79
N LYS A 47 -22.71 -2.39 8.46
CA LYS A 47 -23.74 -2.18 9.48
C LYS A 47 -23.22 -1.22 10.56
N PRO A 48 -24.01 -0.22 10.99
CA PRO A 48 -23.63 0.69 12.07
C PRO A 48 -23.17 -0.05 13.32
N LEU A 49 -22.07 0.40 13.93
CA LEU A 49 -21.56 -0.17 15.16
C LEU A 49 -22.48 0.21 16.33
N LYS A 50 -22.86 -0.79 17.14
CA LYS A 50 -23.56 -0.59 18.40
C LYS A 50 -22.62 -0.97 19.54
N PHE A 51 -22.16 0.02 20.29
CA PHE A 51 -21.31 -0.21 21.45
C PHE A 51 -22.17 -0.52 22.67
N ARG A 52 -21.78 -1.52 23.46
CA ARG A 52 -22.41 -1.87 24.73
C ARG A 52 -22.19 -0.79 25.78
N ASN A 53 -21.05 -0.14 25.77
CA ASN A 53 -20.68 0.88 26.76
C ASN A 53 -19.63 1.88 26.23
N ARG A 54 -19.37 2.92 27.01
CA ARG A 54 -18.36 3.95 26.71
C ARG A 54 -16.94 3.39 26.62
N LYS A 55 -16.63 2.30 27.35
CA LYS A 55 -15.31 1.65 27.31
C LYS A 55 -15.02 1.04 25.94
N GLU A 56 -15.97 0.28 25.41
CA GLU A 56 -15.88 -0.35 24.08
C GLU A 56 -15.76 0.72 22.97
N GLN A 57 -16.53 1.81 23.08
CA GLN A 57 -16.41 2.94 22.16
C GLN A 57 -15.01 3.58 22.20
N MET A 58 -14.43 3.75 23.41
CA MET A 58 -13.06 4.25 23.54
C MET A 58 -12.01 3.29 22.97
N GLU A 59 -12.20 1.98 23.13
CA GLU A 59 -11.33 0.95 22.55
C GLU A 59 -11.37 1.00 21.02
N TYR A 60 -12.55 1.18 20.43
CA TYR A 60 -12.71 1.39 19.00
C TYR A 60 -11.96 2.65 18.52
N TYR A 61 -12.10 3.80 19.17
CA TYR A 61 -11.37 5.01 18.76
C TYR A 61 -9.86 4.89 18.96
N LYS A 62 -9.41 4.13 19.96
CA LYS A 62 -7.99 3.78 20.11
C LYS A 62 -7.51 2.92 18.95
N LEU A 63 -8.30 1.94 18.50
CA LEU A 63 -8.02 1.14 17.33
C LEU A 63 -7.90 2.01 16.07
N VAL A 64 -8.87 2.88 15.80
CA VAL A 64 -8.84 3.83 14.67
C VAL A 64 -7.56 4.67 14.69
N ARG A 65 -7.22 5.28 15.83
CA ARG A 65 -5.98 6.05 15.98
C ARG A 65 -4.73 5.21 15.72
N ASN A 66 -4.69 3.98 16.22
CA ASN A 66 -3.57 3.07 16.02
C ASN A 66 -3.44 2.64 14.56
N VAL A 67 -4.55 2.31 13.89
CA VAL A 67 -4.56 1.99 12.45
C VAL A 67 -4.04 3.17 11.65
N LYS A 68 -4.57 4.38 11.85
CA LYS A 68 -4.09 5.59 11.14
C LYS A 68 -2.59 5.85 11.32
N LYS A 69 -2.03 5.55 12.50
CA LYS A 69 -0.60 5.74 12.79
C LYS A 69 0.27 4.64 12.18
N VAL A 70 -0.18 3.40 12.23
CA VAL A 70 0.65 2.21 11.95
C VAL A 70 0.49 1.75 10.50
N TYR A 71 -0.69 1.92 9.92
CA TYR A 71 -1.02 1.45 8.58
C TYR A 71 -0.11 2.02 7.48
N PRO A 72 0.25 3.32 7.47
CA PRO A 72 1.19 3.86 6.49
C PRO A 72 2.56 3.16 6.56
N ILE A 73 3.05 2.85 7.76
CA ILE A 73 4.32 2.16 7.97
C ILE A 73 4.27 0.74 7.38
N ALA A 74 3.16 0.03 7.58
CA ALA A 74 2.98 -1.31 7.00
C ALA A 74 2.96 -1.27 5.47
N ARG A 75 2.33 -0.26 4.86
CA ARG A 75 2.30 -0.07 3.41
C ARG A 75 3.68 0.26 2.84
N GLU A 76 4.44 1.13 3.51
CA GLU A 76 5.83 1.45 3.11
C GLU A 76 6.70 0.19 3.09
N ILE A 77 6.64 -0.63 4.15
CA ILE A 77 7.40 -1.89 4.23
C ILE A 77 6.96 -2.85 3.12
N ASN A 78 5.66 -3.01 2.89
CA ASN A 78 5.16 -3.89 1.83
C ASN A 78 5.62 -3.45 0.45
N ARG A 79 5.60 -2.13 0.18
CA ARG A 79 6.11 -1.57 -1.07
C ARG A 79 7.59 -1.86 -1.26
N THR A 80 8.42 -1.65 -0.23
CA THR A 80 9.85 -1.99 -0.31
C THR A 80 10.08 -3.47 -0.57
N ILE A 81 9.24 -4.36 -0.01
CA ILE A 81 9.30 -5.80 -0.27
C ILE A 81 8.98 -6.11 -1.74
N ILE A 82 7.94 -5.50 -2.31
CA ILE A 82 7.55 -5.67 -3.72
C ILE A 82 8.66 -5.15 -4.64
N GLU A 83 9.17 -3.94 -4.41
CA GLU A 83 10.27 -3.36 -5.19
C GLU A 83 11.54 -4.21 -5.11
N THR A 84 11.85 -4.76 -3.93
CA THR A 84 12.96 -5.69 -3.76
C THR A 84 12.75 -6.95 -4.60
N TYR A 85 11.53 -7.50 -4.60
CA TYR A 85 11.19 -8.67 -5.40
C TYR A 85 11.38 -8.43 -6.90
N GLU A 86 10.84 -7.32 -7.42
CA GLU A 86 11.01 -6.94 -8.83
C GLU A 86 12.49 -6.84 -9.20
N TYR A 87 13.30 -6.23 -8.33
CA TYR A 87 14.74 -6.15 -8.54
C TYR A 87 15.44 -7.52 -8.48
N LEU A 88 15.04 -8.41 -7.59
CA LEU A 88 15.63 -9.76 -7.48
C LEU A 88 15.45 -10.58 -8.77
N GLN A 89 14.37 -10.36 -9.53
CA GLN A 89 14.15 -11.01 -10.82
C GLN A 89 15.17 -10.57 -11.89
N THR A 90 15.74 -9.37 -11.77
CA THR A 90 16.75 -8.85 -12.71
C THR A 90 18.16 -9.39 -12.44
N LEU A 91 18.38 -10.03 -11.29
CA LEU A 91 19.71 -10.48 -10.89
C LEU A 91 20.09 -11.84 -11.49
N PRO A 92 21.32 -11.99 -12.00
CA PRO A 92 21.72 -13.15 -12.80
C PRO A 92 21.94 -14.42 -11.99
N ASN A 93 22.22 -14.32 -10.68
CA ASN A 93 22.60 -15.46 -9.86
C ASN A 93 22.11 -15.39 -8.41
N GLU A 94 22.00 -16.56 -7.78
CA GLU A 94 21.50 -16.73 -6.41
C GLU A 94 22.36 -15.98 -5.38
N LYS A 95 23.68 -15.94 -5.60
CA LYS A 95 24.62 -15.22 -4.73
C LYS A 95 24.41 -13.70 -4.78
N ALA A 96 24.05 -13.12 -5.93
CA ALA A 96 23.69 -11.71 -6.02
C ALA A 96 22.34 -11.45 -5.34
N ARG A 97 21.36 -12.32 -5.55
CA ARG A 97 20.06 -12.27 -4.87
C ARG A 97 20.22 -12.24 -3.35
N GLN A 98 20.90 -13.22 -2.77
CA GLN A 98 21.14 -13.26 -1.32
C GLN A 98 21.91 -12.04 -0.78
N ARG A 99 22.90 -11.52 -1.53
CA ARG A 99 23.63 -10.30 -1.13
C ARG A 99 22.72 -9.08 -1.10
N HIS A 100 21.83 -8.95 -2.09
CA HIS A 100 20.87 -7.86 -2.14
C HIS A 100 19.84 -7.97 -1.00
N ILE A 101 19.31 -9.17 -0.75
CA ILE A 101 18.38 -9.46 0.35
C ILE A 101 18.97 -9.00 1.70
N LYS A 102 20.21 -9.40 2.00
CA LYS A 102 20.88 -9.01 3.25
C LYS A 102 21.07 -7.50 3.38
N ARG A 103 21.32 -6.80 2.26
CA ARG A 103 21.47 -5.34 2.24
C ARG A 103 20.14 -4.65 2.55
N VAL A 104 19.05 -5.08 1.91
CA VAL A 104 17.70 -4.56 2.15
C VAL A 104 17.28 -4.84 3.59
N GLU A 105 17.53 -6.05 4.10
CA GLU A 105 17.23 -6.40 5.50
C GLU A 105 17.92 -5.45 6.48
N LYS A 106 19.22 -5.21 6.28
CA LYS A 106 19.99 -4.28 7.11
C LYS A 106 19.41 -2.86 7.06
N GLY A 107 19.11 -2.35 5.86
CA GLY A 107 18.54 -1.01 5.67
C GLY A 107 17.16 -0.87 6.32
N LEU A 108 16.27 -1.85 6.13
CA LEU A 108 14.96 -1.88 6.79
C LEU A 108 15.10 -1.90 8.31
N LYS A 109 16.03 -2.70 8.85
CA LYS A 109 16.28 -2.73 10.30
C LYS A 109 16.74 -1.37 10.80
N GLU A 110 17.72 -0.74 10.17
CA GLU A 110 18.26 0.56 10.57
C GLU A 110 17.21 1.68 10.49
N GLN A 111 16.43 1.72 9.41
CA GLN A 111 15.42 2.74 9.17
C GLN A 111 14.21 2.61 10.10
N TYR A 112 13.69 1.39 10.28
CA TYR A 112 12.44 1.20 10.99
C TYR A 112 12.63 0.93 12.49
N THR A 113 13.77 0.41 12.96
CA THR A 113 13.98 0.14 14.41
C THR A 113 13.73 1.38 15.28
N PRO A 114 14.24 2.57 14.94
CA PRO A 114 13.95 3.79 15.72
C PRO A 114 12.47 4.17 15.69
N ARG A 115 11.77 3.98 14.57
CA ARG A 115 10.34 4.27 14.44
C ARG A 115 9.52 3.30 15.29
N MET A 116 9.88 2.03 15.30
CA MET A 116 9.23 1.00 16.12
C MET A 116 9.39 1.26 17.61
N LYS A 117 10.58 1.71 18.06
CA LYS A 117 10.80 2.07 19.47
C LYS A 117 9.89 3.19 19.98
N LYS A 118 9.33 4.01 19.08
CA LYS A 118 8.35 5.06 19.39
C LYS A 118 6.90 4.56 19.38
N LEU A 119 6.65 3.30 19.03
CA LEU A 119 5.33 2.69 19.06
C LEU A 119 5.06 2.12 20.45
N SER A 120 3.81 2.23 20.90
CA SER A 120 3.37 1.47 22.08
C SER A 120 3.33 -0.02 21.77
N PHE A 121 3.28 -0.85 22.81
CA PHE A 121 3.20 -2.30 22.66
C PHE A 121 2.04 -2.75 21.76
N ALA A 122 0.86 -2.16 21.96
CA ALA A 122 -0.32 -2.44 21.14
C ALA A 122 -0.16 -1.99 19.68
N GLN A 123 0.51 -0.87 19.44
CA GLN A 123 0.80 -0.37 18.09
C GLN A 123 1.82 -1.26 17.38
N GLY A 124 2.87 -1.70 18.08
CA GLY A 124 3.83 -2.67 17.57
C GLY A 124 3.16 -3.98 17.16
N LYS A 125 2.35 -4.57 18.06
CA LYS A 125 1.59 -5.78 17.75
C LYS A 125 0.70 -5.63 16.51
N LEU A 126 0.00 -4.50 16.39
CA LEU A 126 -0.80 -4.18 15.21
C LEU A 126 0.06 -4.08 13.95
N LEU A 127 1.25 -3.47 14.01
CA LEU A 127 2.14 -3.33 12.86
C LEU A 127 2.53 -4.69 12.26
N ILE A 128 2.93 -5.65 13.09
CA ILE A 128 3.29 -6.99 12.60
C ILE A 128 2.11 -7.67 11.92
N LYS A 129 0.93 -7.58 12.53
CA LYS A 129 -0.32 -8.10 11.95
C LYS A 129 -0.61 -7.49 10.57
N LEU A 130 -0.44 -6.17 10.43
CA LEU A 130 -0.66 -5.48 9.16
C LEU A 130 0.38 -5.84 8.10
N ILE A 131 1.64 -6.04 8.47
CA ILE A 131 2.68 -6.54 7.55
C ILE A 131 2.33 -7.95 7.06
N ASP A 132 1.85 -8.80 7.96
CA ASP A 132 1.41 -10.16 7.65
C ASP A 132 0.21 -10.13 6.69
N ARG A 133 -0.82 -9.31 6.98
CA ARG A 133 -1.97 -9.06 6.09
C ARG A 133 -1.55 -8.70 4.67
N GLN A 134 -0.63 -7.75 4.54
CA GLN A 134 -0.13 -7.27 3.24
C GLN A 134 0.65 -8.36 2.49
N SER A 135 1.44 -9.16 3.21
CA SER A 135 2.20 -10.27 2.65
C SER A 135 1.30 -11.41 2.17
N HIS A 136 0.20 -11.69 2.86
CA HIS A 136 -0.77 -12.73 2.49
C HIS A 136 -1.61 -12.38 1.26
N GLN A 137 -1.90 -11.10 1.03
CA GLN A 137 -2.55 -10.63 -0.20
C GLN A 137 -1.63 -10.75 -1.42
N SER A 138 -0.31 -10.74 -1.19
CA SER A 138 0.67 -10.91 -2.26
C SER A 138 0.86 -12.42 -2.54
N SER A 139 0.52 -12.88 -3.74
CA SER A 139 0.64 -14.29 -4.17
C SER A 139 2.11 -14.77 -4.31
N TYR A 140 3.08 -14.02 -3.79
CA TYR A 140 4.49 -14.23 -4.07
C TYR A 140 5.11 -15.19 -3.05
N GLU A 141 5.23 -16.46 -3.43
CA GLU A 141 6.01 -17.46 -2.67
C GLU A 141 7.45 -17.00 -2.38
N LEU A 142 8.00 -16.16 -3.26
CA LEU A 142 9.30 -15.50 -3.08
C LEU A 142 9.28 -14.39 -2.04
N VAL A 143 8.16 -13.69 -1.80
CA VAL A 143 8.01 -12.79 -0.65
C VAL A 143 7.97 -13.61 0.64
N LYS A 144 7.29 -14.77 0.67
CA LYS A 144 7.37 -15.70 1.80
C LYS A 144 8.80 -16.22 2.02
N ALA A 145 9.54 -16.51 0.95
CA ALA A 145 10.93 -16.95 1.01
C ALA A 145 11.89 -15.82 1.45
N PHE A 146 11.68 -14.59 0.98
CA PHE A 146 12.38 -13.38 1.43
C PHE A 146 12.10 -13.11 2.90
N MET A 147 10.81 -13.17 3.26
CA MET A 147 10.34 -13.08 4.62
C MET A 147 10.78 -14.27 5.45
N GLY A 148 11.29 -15.39 4.96
CA GLY A 148 11.75 -16.49 5.84
C GLY A 148 12.96 -16.07 6.69
N PRO A 149 14.12 -15.80 6.05
CA PRO A 149 15.31 -15.28 6.73
C PRO A 149 15.10 -13.88 7.30
N PHE A 150 14.40 -13.00 6.58
CA PHE A 150 14.06 -11.66 7.06
C PHE A 150 13.10 -11.72 8.26
N LYS A 151 12.14 -12.67 8.31
CA LYS A 151 11.28 -12.90 9.49
C LYS A 151 12.14 -13.25 10.68
N ALA A 152 13.12 -14.13 10.53
CA ALA A 152 13.97 -14.51 11.65
C ALA A 152 14.70 -13.31 12.27
N GLY A 153 15.42 -12.49 11.48
CA GLY A 153 16.18 -11.35 12.02
C GLY A 153 15.33 -10.15 12.43
N PHE A 154 14.40 -9.75 11.56
CA PHE A 154 13.50 -8.62 11.80
C PHE A 154 12.50 -8.98 12.89
N TYR A 155 11.78 -10.11 12.80
CA TYR A 155 10.76 -10.46 13.80
C TYR A 155 11.37 -10.87 15.13
N GLN A 156 12.61 -11.36 15.21
CA GLN A 156 13.28 -11.53 16.50
C GLN A 156 13.53 -10.18 17.19
N THR A 157 13.88 -9.14 16.43
CA THR A 157 13.98 -7.78 16.96
C THR A 157 12.61 -7.30 17.47
N PHE A 158 11.53 -7.58 16.74
CA PHE A 158 10.17 -7.29 17.22
C PHE A 158 9.76 -8.16 18.42
N ALA A 159 10.13 -9.43 18.47
CA ALA A 159 9.82 -10.34 19.58
C ALA A 159 10.54 -9.97 20.85
N ALA A 160 11.76 -9.45 20.75
CA ALA A 160 12.46 -8.84 21.86
C ALA A 160 11.74 -7.56 22.35
N LEU A 161 11.21 -6.74 21.45
CA LEU A 161 10.53 -5.47 21.81
C LEU A 161 9.07 -5.66 22.28
N PHE A 162 8.36 -6.66 21.76
CA PHE A 162 6.91 -6.82 21.88
C PHE A 162 6.43 -8.24 22.28
N GLY A 163 7.35 -9.15 22.63
CA GLY A 163 7.05 -10.45 23.23
C GLY A 163 6.46 -11.52 22.30
N ALA A 164 6.11 -12.69 22.85
CA ALA A 164 5.71 -13.88 22.10
C ALA A 164 4.40 -13.77 21.29
N SER A 165 3.62 -12.68 21.45
CA SER A 165 2.29 -12.53 20.83
C SER A 165 2.31 -12.21 19.32
N LEU A 166 3.49 -12.24 18.71
CA LEU A 166 3.77 -11.85 17.32
C LEU A 166 3.59 -12.96 16.29
N LYS A 167 3.48 -14.22 16.75
CA LYS A 167 3.37 -15.39 15.86
C LYS A 167 1.95 -15.60 15.30
N LYS A 168 0.96 -14.83 15.78
CA LYS A 168 -0.42 -15.00 15.34
C LYS A 168 -0.63 -14.32 13.99
N GLN A 169 -1.06 -15.11 13.02
CA GLN A 169 -1.41 -14.65 11.68
C GLN A 169 -2.59 -13.67 11.73
N TYR A 170 -2.68 -12.83 10.71
CA TYR A 170 -3.81 -11.93 10.54
C TYR A 170 -5.07 -12.67 10.11
N ASP A 171 -6.18 -12.48 10.84
CA ASP A 171 -7.45 -13.15 10.58
C ASP A 171 -8.58 -12.13 10.32
N PRO A 172 -8.83 -11.74 9.06
CA PRO A 172 -9.82 -10.70 8.72
C PRO A 172 -11.27 -11.13 8.96
N GLU A 173 -11.55 -12.44 9.03
CA GLU A 173 -12.92 -12.94 9.20
C GLU A 173 -13.26 -13.30 10.65
N GLY A 174 -12.25 -13.62 11.46
CA GLY A 174 -12.39 -13.86 12.89
C GLY A 174 -11.91 -12.68 13.74
N GLU A 175 -10.74 -12.85 14.37
CA GLU A 175 -10.32 -11.96 15.46
C GLU A 175 -9.98 -10.53 15.02
N ASP A 176 -9.50 -10.34 13.79
CA ASP A 176 -9.11 -9.04 13.28
C ASP A 176 -10.20 -8.38 12.43
N LYS A 177 -11.43 -8.92 12.40
CA LYS A 177 -12.55 -8.39 11.61
C LYS A 177 -12.87 -6.91 11.86
N LEU A 178 -12.83 -6.47 13.11
CA LEU A 178 -13.05 -5.06 13.44
C LEU A 178 -11.87 -4.20 12.97
N THR A 179 -10.65 -4.73 13.07
CA THR A 179 -9.43 -4.09 12.55
C THR A 179 -9.52 -3.95 11.03
N GLU A 180 -9.93 -5.00 10.31
CA GLU A 180 -10.09 -5.01 8.86
C GLU A 180 -11.11 -3.96 8.41
N ARG A 181 -12.27 -3.91 9.08
CA ARG A 181 -13.26 -2.85 8.84
C ARG A 181 -12.65 -1.46 8.96
N VAL A 182 -11.89 -1.21 10.03
CA VAL A 182 -11.27 0.10 10.26
C VAL A 182 -10.23 0.40 9.19
N ILE A 183 -9.42 -0.57 8.77
CA ILE A 183 -8.46 -0.39 7.67
C ILE A 183 -9.18 0.03 6.40
N LEU A 184 -10.19 -0.73 5.98
CA LEU A 184 -10.95 -0.46 4.74
C LEU A 184 -11.57 0.95 4.74
N LEU A 185 -12.10 1.38 5.88
CA LEU A 185 -12.67 2.72 6.04
C LEU A 185 -11.59 3.83 6.03
N VAL A 186 -10.41 3.57 6.58
CA VAL A 186 -9.28 4.52 6.53
C VAL A 186 -8.73 4.61 5.10
N GLU A 187 -8.69 3.50 4.37
CA GLU A 187 -8.23 3.45 2.97
C GLU A 187 -9.16 4.18 2.01
N SER A 188 -10.47 4.05 2.20
CA SER A 188 -11.48 4.73 1.40
C SER A 188 -11.70 6.20 1.79
N GLY A 189 -10.99 6.71 2.80
CA GLY A 189 -11.14 8.07 3.29
C GLY A 189 -12.43 8.33 4.08
N GLN A 190 -13.14 7.28 4.49
CA GLN A 190 -14.35 7.37 5.32
C GLN A 190 -14.02 7.64 6.80
N LEU A 191 -12.77 7.43 7.23
CA LEU A 191 -12.29 7.68 8.59
C LEU A 191 -11.09 8.60 8.68
#